data_AF-A0A2R6PNB2-F1
#
_entry.id   AF-A0A2R6PNB2-F1
#
_cell.length_a   1.000
_cell.length_b   1.000
_cell.length_c   1.000
_cell.angle_alpha   90.00
_cell.angle_beta   90.00
_cell.angle_gamma   90.00
#
_symmetry.space_group_name_H-M   'P 1'
#
loop_
_entity.id
_entity.type
_entity.pdbx_description
1 polymer ?
#
loop_
_entity_poly.entity_id
_entity_poly.type
_entity_poly.pdbx_seq_one_letter_code
_entity_poly.pdbx_strand_id
1 'polypeptide(L)'
;MSTPHTLPPARFDRHIDRIYTANQDNLARNPTPILSLCGGATDLMIPSESCILPTADREVDAVQPYRRSIFTSALEGSWTGVGHLAMVWCHQVRWRIARAALELGATSSASSRSVILDTWLRDGHRTSPKIDDTYGRYSDHLDLESEEVEVLPSELNLVLNNPHGSHTYILPGYASTFSKKFILYVFQGSIIPTSPQTALPLRASVFICPPQGFCTRMIPSSLKLVPSPILGRPFPVPDEGSDESEGVVVFEADMEVTGDMRVAVKVEGADGRGWIVGGFVQQEALFNNANSVGMYSAWCNFCNSTAELYLCFSVSGIPCAYCTEQFNPYDDPFPSPPIYCSDCL
;
A
#
# COMPACT_ATOMS: atom_id res chain seq x y z
N MET A 1 18.83 -2.51 7.81
CA MET A 1 19.21 -1.07 7.85
C MET A 1 20.68 -0.87 8.23
N SER A 2 21.59 -1.32 7.38
CA SER A 2 23.01 -0.94 7.27
C SER A 2 23.74 -2.16 6.70
N THR A 3 24.33 -2.01 5.52
CA THR A 3 25.56 -2.77 5.27
C THR A 3 26.69 -1.90 5.81
N PRO A 4 27.76 -2.46 6.37
CA PRO A 4 28.89 -1.66 6.85
C PRO A 4 29.67 -1.00 5.70
N HIS A 5 29.19 -1.11 4.46
CA HIS A 5 29.87 -0.60 3.29
C HIS A 5 29.20 0.67 2.77
N THR A 6 29.99 1.74 2.68
CA THR A 6 29.64 2.99 1.99
C THR A 6 29.56 2.83 0.46
N LEU A 7 30.15 1.75 -0.07
CA LEU A 7 30.07 1.31 -1.45
C LEU A 7 29.70 -0.17 -1.45
N PRO A 8 28.86 -0.67 -2.37
CA PRO A 8 28.56 -2.09 -2.43
C PRO A 8 29.89 -2.88 -2.56
N PRO A 9 30.11 -3.92 -1.74
CA PRO A 9 31.35 -4.67 -1.79
C PRO A 9 31.56 -5.21 -3.21
N ALA A 10 32.81 -5.25 -3.66
CA ALA A 10 33.13 -5.81 -4.97
C ALA A 10 32.59 -7.26 -5.02
N ARG A 11 31.75 -7.56 -6.02
CA ARG A 11 31.00 -8.83 -6.13
C ARG A 11 31.86 -10.11 -6.14
N PHE A 12 33.19 -10.00 -6.18
CA PHE A 12 34.13 -11.12 -6.25
C PHE A 12 35.28 -11.05 -5.22
N ASP A 13 35.11 -10.31 -4.13
CA ASP A 13 36.08 -10.35 -3.04
C ASP A 13 35.94 -11.66 -2.24
N ARG A 14 36.92 -12.55 -2.38
CA ARG A 14 36.97 -13.85 -1.67
C ARG A 14 36.99 -13.71 -0.15
N HIS A 15 37.53 -12.61 0.39
CA HIS A 15 37.51 -12.36 1.83
C HIS A 15 36.11 -12.02 2.31
N ILE A 16 35.41 -11.15 1.57
CA ILE A 16 34.02 -10.80 1.84
C ILE A 16 33.11 -12.03 1.72
N ASP A 17 33.29 -12.86 0.69
CA ASP A 17 32.54 -14.10 0.50
C ASP A 17 32.68 -15.07 1.68
N ARG A 18 33.91 -15.23 2.21
CA ARG A 18 34.16 -16.02 3.42
C ARG A 18 33.45 -15.45 4.65
N ILE A 19 33.42 -14.12 4.81
CA ILE A 19 32.72 -13.46 5.93
C ILE A 19 31.21 -13.71 5.81
N TYR A 20 30.63 -13.52 4.63
CA TYR A 20 29.19 -13.77 4.42
C TYR A 20 28.82 -15.23 4.64
N THR A 21 29.62 -16.18 4.15
CA THR A 21 29.42 -17.62 4.38
C THR A 21 29.44 -17.94 5.89
N ALA A 22 30.45 -17.47 6.63
CA ALA A 22 30.53 -17.68 8.07
C ALA A 22 29.35 -17.02 8.83
N ASN A 23 28.90 -15.85 8.39
CA ASN A 23 27.73 -15.20 8.96
C ASN A 23 26.44 -15.97 8.68
N GLN A 24 26.28 -16.55 7.49
CA GLN A 24 25.12 -17.39 7.15
C GLN A 24 25.06 -18.64 8.06
N ASP A 25 26.19 -19.31 8.30
CA ASP A 25 26.25 -20.47 9.21
C ASP A 25 25.85 -20.12 10.64
N ASN A 26 26.24 -18.94 11.11
CA ASN A 26 25.82 -18.43 12.42
C ASN A 26 24.33 -18.06 12.44
N LEU A 27 23.85 -17.44 11.36
CA LEU A 27 22.47 -17.01 11.22
C LEU A 27 21.49 -18.19 11.19
N ALA A 28 21.87 -19.29 10.54
CA ALA A 28 21.07 -20.50 10.41
C ALA A 28 20.82 -21.18 11.78
N ARG A 29 21.79 -21.11 12.70
CA ARG A 29 21.72 -21.75 14.02
C ARG A 29 21.16 -20.83 15.12
N ASN A 30 20.99 -19.54 14.85
CA ASN A 30 20.56 -18.57 15.84
C ASN A 30 19.03 -18.51 15.96
N PRO A 31 18.42 -18.73 17.14
CA PRO A 31 16.96 -18.70 17.30
C PRO A 31 16.35 -17.28 17.28
N THR A 32 17.17 -16.23 17.34
CA THR A 32 16.72 -14.83 17.39
C THR A 32 15.90 -14.50 16.14
N PRO A 33 14.66 -13.99 16.25
CA PRO A 33 13.88 -13.47 15.11
C PRO A 33 14.61 -12.34 14.41
N ILE A 34 14.75 -12.41 13.08
CA ILE A 34 15.45 -11.40 12.28
C ILE A 34 14.59 -10.99 11.09
N LEU A 35 14.35 -9.70 10.98
CA LEU A 35 13.75 -9.05 9.83
C LEU A 35 14.78 -8.12 9.21
N SER A 36 15.03 -8.28 7.92
CA SER A 36 15.85 -7.40 7.12
C SER A 36 14.95 -6.43 6.35
N LEU A 37 15.08 -5.14 6.64
CA LEU A 37 14.38 -4.07 5.93
C LEU A 37 15.38 -3.34 5.00
N CYS A 38 15.02 -3.27 3.73
CA CYS A 38 15.86 -2.86 2.61
C CYS A 38 15.14 -1.82 1.74
N GLY A 39 15.84 -0.93 1.04
CA GLY A 39 15.16 0.10 0.22
C GLY A 39 14.58 -0.41 -1.11
N GLY A 40 14.95 -1.62 -1.52
CA GLY A 40 14.41 -2.25 -2.73
C GLY A 40 14.76 -1.48 -3.99
N ALA A 41 13.77 -1.27 -4.86
CA ALA A 41 13.95 -0.55 -6.12
C ALA A 41 14.39 0.91 -5.95
N THR A 42 14.21 1.49 -4.76
CA THR A 42 14.60 2.88 -4.46
C THR A 42 15.99 3.00 -3.82
N ASP A 43 16.63 1.87 -3.48
CA ASP A 43 18.00 1.86 -2.95
C ASP A 43 19.02 1.69 -4.09
N LEU A 44 19.68 2.78 -4.46
CA LEU A 44 20.75 2.77 -5.45
C LEU A 44 22.15 2.51 -4.83
N MET A 45 22.26 2.48 -3.49
CA MET A 45 23.53 2.31 -2.79
C MET A 45 23.77 0.85 -2.40
N ILE A 46 22.74 0.19 -1.89
CA ILE A 46 22.80 -1.20 -1.43
C ILE A 46 21.93 -2.05 -2.34
N PRO A 47 22.54 -2.98 -3.10
CA PRO A 47 21.80 -3.79 -4.02
C PRO A 47 20.92 -4.77 -3.22
N SER A 48 19.70 -4.99 -3.71
CA SER A 48 18.65 -5.71 -3.00
C SER A 48 19.08 -7.13 -2.60
N GLU A 49 19.88 -7.80 -3.43
CA GLU A 49 20.40 -9.15 -3.16
C GLU A 49 21.25 -9.24 -1.89
N SER A 50 21.97 -8.17 -1.54
CA SER A 50 22.84 -8.14 -0.35
C SER A 50 22.06 -8.02 0.96
N CYS A 51 20.76 -7.73 0.86
CA CYS A 51 19.90 -7.48 2.01
C CYS A 51 18.89 -8.62 2.23
N ILE A 52 18.87 -9.63 1.35
CA ILE A 52 18.03 -10.82 1.46
C ILE A 52 18.63 -11.77 2.50
N LEU A 53 17.83 -12.10 3.51
CA LEU A 53 18.11 -13.20 4.42
C LEU A 53 17.88 -14.54 3.72
N PRO A 54 18.75 -15.54 3.95
CA PRO A 54 18.51 -16.89 3.46
C PRO A 54 17.19 -17.42 4.03
N THR A 55 16.38 -18.02 3.17
CA THR A 55 15.23 -18.81 3.61
C THR A 55 15.75 -19.96 4.46
N ALA A 56 15.19 -20.13 5.65
CA ALA A 56 15.54 -21.27 6.48
C ALA A 56 15.05 -22.54 5.76
N ASP A 57 15.98 -23.41 5.37
CA ASP A 57 15.66 -24.63 4.64
C ASP A 57 14.71 -25.50 5.46
N ARG A 58 13.67 -26.02 4.79
CA ARG A 58 12.63 -26.85 5.37
C ARG A 58 13.19 -28.23 5.76
N GLU A 59 13.93 -28.32 6.85
CA GLU A 59 14.01 -29.58 7.59
C GLU A 59 12.70 -29.78 8.35
N VAL A 60 12.12 -30.96 8.14
CA VAL A 60 10.70 -31.29 8.34
C VAL A 60 10.24 -31.22 9.81
N ASP A 61 11.16 -31.18 10.78
CA ASP A 61 10.83 -31.32 12.20
C ASP A 61 11.41 -30.23 13.12
N ALA A 62 12.06 -29.18 12.60
CA ALA A 62 12.62 -28.09 13.40
C ALA A 62 11.77 -26.81 13.33
N VAL A 63 11.47 -26.21 14.49
CA VAL A 63 10.85 -24.88 14.58
C VAL A 63 11.79 -23.86 13.95
N GLN A 64 11.47 -23.43 12.72
CA GLN A 64 12.31 -22.51 11.97
C GLN A 64 12.34 -21.13 12.62
N PRO A 65 13.52 -20.51 12.78
CA PRO A 65 13.61 -19.16 13.32
C PRO A 65 12.98 -18.17 12.33
N TYR A 66 12.33 -17.13 12.85
CA TYR A 66 11.71 -16.12 12.01
C TYR A 66 12.76 -15.37 11.18
N ARG A 67 12.66 -15.47 9.86
CA ARG A 67 13.52 -14.83 8.86
C ARG A 67 12.66 -14.21 7.77
N ARG A 68 12.73 -12.89 7.65
CA ARG A 68 12.02 -12.12 6.61
C ARG A 68 12.90 -11.04 6.00
N SER A 69 12.76 -10.86 4.70
CA SER A 69 13.38 -9.77 3.95
C SER A 69 12.25 -8.96 3.35
N ILE A 70 12.21 -7.67 3.67
CA ILE A 70 11.14 -6.75 3.28
C ILE A 70 11.78 -5.57 2.57
N PHE A 71 11.23 -5.21 1.42
CA PHE A 71 11.66 -4.05 0.65
C PHE A 71 10.68 -2.91 0.88
N THR A 72 11.16 -1.70 1.18
CA THR A 72 10.29 -0.54 1.37
C THR A 72 9.49 -0.20 0.13
N SER A 73 9.98 -0.53 -1.06
CA SER A 73 9.22 -0.44 -2.31
C SER A 73 7.92 -1.28 -2.32
N ALA A 74 7.82 -2.29 -1.46
CA ALA A 74 6.65 -3.15 -1.28
C ALA A 74 6.08 -3.11 0.15
N LEU A 75 6.61 -2.26 1.04
CA LEU A 75 6.18 -2.20 2.44
C LEU A 75 4.73 -1.72 2.51
N GLU A 76 3.85 -2.57 3.05
CA GLU A 76 2.43 -2.24 3.15
C GLU A 76 2.23 -1.01 4.02
N GLY A 77 1.31 -0.16 3.58
CA GLY A 77 0.95 1.10 4.17
C GLY A 77 2.10 2.11 4.25
N SER A 78 3.14 1.96 3.43
CA SER A 78 3.95 3.08 2.94
C SER A 78 3.49 3.43 1.51
N TRP A 79 3.38 4.72 1.18
CA TRP A 79 2.94 5.14 -0.17
C TRP A 79 4.07 5.15 -1.19
N THR A 80 5.31 5.29 -0.74
CA THR A 80 6.50 5.30 -1.59
C THR A 80 7.57 4.35 -1.06
N GLY A 81 8.37 3.80 -1.97
CA GLY A 81 9.62 3.17 -1.60
C GLY A 81 10.57 4.19 -0.99
N VAL A 82 11.41 3.74 -0.06
CA VAL A 82 12.33 4.61 0.67
C VAL A 82 13.76 4.15 0.41
N GLY A 83 14.55 5.02 -0.21
CA GLY A 83 15.95 4.78 -0.52
C GLY A 83 16.86 4.71 0.71
N HIS A 84 18.14 4.40 0.49
CA HIS A 84 19.10 4.08 1.56
C HIS A 84 19.17 5.12 2.67
N LEU A 85 19.45 6.37 2.30
CA LEU A 85 19.67 7.47 3.24
C LEU A 85 18.36 7.89 3.90
N ALA A 86 17.26 7.84 3.14
CA ALA A 86 15.95 8.23 3.63
C ALA A 86 15.36 7.21 4.62
N MET A 87 15.80 5.95 4.59
CA MET A 87 15.27 4.86 5.43
C MET A 87 15.23 5.22 6.93
N VAL A 88 16.24 5.95 7.41
CA VAL A 88 16.37 6.31 8.83
C VAL A 88 15.64 7.59 9.21
N TRP A 89 15.21 8.41 8.23
CA TRP A 89 14.58 9.71 8.44
C TRP A 89 13.10 9.73 8.04
N CYS A 90 12.72 8.90 7.07
CA CYS A 90 11.36 8.82 6.53
C CYS A 90 10.37 8.50 7.65
N HIS A 91 9.39 9.39 7.83
CA HIS A 91 8.39 9.26 8.88
C HIS A 91 7.63 7.93 8.79
N GLN A 92 7.20 7.53 7.59
CA GLN A 92 6.40 6.32 7.35
C GLN A 92 7.09 5.05 7.86
N VAL A 93 8.37 4.90 7.50
CA VAL A 93 9.17 3.74 7.89
C VAL A 93 9.47 3.78 9.40
N ARG A 94 9.88 4.95 9.91
CA ARG A 94 10.21 5.12 11.33
C ARG A 94 9.02 4.84 12.24
N TRP A 95 7.83 5.31 11.86
CA TRP A 95 6.60 5.12 12.63
C TRP A 95 6.25 3.64 12.77
N ARG A 96 6.30 2.89 11.65
CA ARG A 96 6.09 1.44 11.64
C ARG A 96 7.11 0.69 12.48
N ILE A 97 8.40 1.03 12.34
CA ILE A 97 9.47 0.45 13.15
C ILE A 97 9.25 0.75 14.63
N ALA A 98 8.88 1.98 14.99
CA ALA A 98 8.62 2.37 16.37
C ALA A 98 7.44 1.59 16.97
N ARG A 99 6.34 1.42 16.24
CA ARG A 99 5.19 0.61 16.66
C ARG A 99 5.57 -0.85 16.86
N ALA A 100 6.27 -1.44 15.89
CA ALA A 100 6.79 -2.80 16.01
C ALA A 100 7.69 -2.94 17.25
N ALA A 101 8.63 -2.01 17.47
CA ALA A 101 9.55 -2.05 18.60
C ALA A 101 8.83 -1.96 19.96
N LEU A 102 7.81 -1.10 20.09
CA LEU A 102 7.01 -0.97 21.29
C LEU A 102 6.29 -2.28 21.63
N GLU A 103 5.66 -2.92 20.65
CA GLU A 103 4.95 -4.20 20.86
C GLU A 103 5.91 -5.36 21.10
N LEU A 104 7.05 -5.39 20.41
CA LEU A 104 8.11 -6.38 20.64
C LEU A 104 8.66 -6.32 22.07
N GLY A 105 8.80 -5.11 22.63
CA GLY A 105 9.21 -4.91 24.02
C GLY A 105 8.21 -5.43 25.05
N ALA A 106 6.94 -5.51 24.67
CA ALA A 106 5.87 -6.03 25.53
C ALA A 106 5.74 -7.57 25.51
N THR A 107 6.46 -8.27 24.63
CA THR A 107 6.36 -9.73 24.49
C THR A 107 7.69 -10.49 24.69
N SER A 108 7.60 -11.62 25.38
CA SER A 108 8.71 -12.56 25.59
C SER A 108 8.67 -13.77 24.66
N SER A 109 7.56 -14.03 23.97
CA SER A 109 7.39 -15.21 23.11
C SER A 109 7.92 -14.99 21.70
N ALA A 110 8.70 -15.95 21.18
CA ALA A 110 9.22 -15.91 19.81
C ALA A 110 8.12 -15.95 18.74
N SER A 111 7.04 -16.70 18.98
CA SER A 111 5.89 -16.76 18.07
C SER A 111 5.17 -15.41 17.99
N SER A 112 4.91 -14.78 19.14
CA SER A 112 4.28 -13.46 19.20
C SER A 112 5.14 -12.37 18.55
N ARG A 113 6.47 -12.42 18.71
CA ARG A 113 7.39 -11.49 18.03
C ARG A 113 7.29 -11.59 16.51
N SER A 114 7.13 -12.80 15.99
CA SER A 114 6.96 -13.06 14.56
C SER A 114 5.67 -12.43 14.05
N VAL A 115 4.56 -12.60 14.78
CA VAL A 115 3.26 -11.99 14.45
C VAL A 115 3.34 -10.47 14.49
N ILE A 116 4.02 -9.86 15.47
CA ILE A 116 4.19 -8.40 15.55
C ILE A 116 4.99 -7.87 14.36
N LEU A 117 6.09 -8.55 14.00
CA LEU A 117 6.90 -8.16 12.83
C LEU A 117 6.10 -8.28 11.52
N ASP A 118 5.38 -9.39 11.31
CA ASP A 118 4.48 -9.56 10.17
C ASP A 118 3.32 -8.54 10.22
N THR A 119 2.91 -8.08 11.40
CA THR A 119 1.82 -7.11 11.53
C THR A 119 2.21 -5.75 10.98
N TRP A 120 3.38 -5.25 11.38
CA TRP A 120 3.82 -3.88 11.10
C TRP A 120 4.70 -3.73 9.86
N LEU A 121 5.46 -4.79 9.50
CA LEU A 121 6.52 -4.77 8.49
C LEU A 121 6.32 -5.87 7.44
N ARG A 122 5.15 -5.89 6.79
CA ARG A 122 4.78 -6.85 5.73
C ARG A 122 4.91 -6.26 4.33
N ASP A 123 4.98 -7.11 3.32
CA ASP A 123 5.18 -6.75 1.91
C ASP A 123 4.06 -7.20 0.96
N GLY A 124 2.91 -7.66 1.47
CA GLY A 124 1.78 -8.13 0.66
C GLY A 124 1.94 -9.51 0.02
N HIS A 125 3.14 -10.09 0.00
CA HIS A 125 3.41 -11.33 -0.75
C HIS A 125 3.12 -12.61 0.05
N ARG A 126 2.69 -12.49 1.30
CA ARG A 126 2.33 -13.61 2.15
C ARG A 126 0.97 -13.38 2.77
N THR A 127 0.16 -14.43 2.76
CA THR A 127 -1.06 -14.48 3.55
C THR A 127 -0.71 -14.10 4.98
N SER A 128 -1.46 -13.16 5.57
CA SER A 128 -1.33 -12.87 7.00
C SER A 128 -1.31 -14.21 7.73
N PRO A 129 -0.40 -14.43 8.70
CA PRO A 129 -0.68 -15.42 9.72
C PRO A 129 -2.12 -15.17 10.13
N LYS A 130 -2.99 -16.20 10.08
CA LYS A 130 -4.35 -16.10 10.63
C LYS A 130 -4.19 -15.30 11.91
N ILE A 131 -4.79 -14.12 11.97
CA ILE A 131 -4.69 -13.29 13.15
C ILE A 131 -5.35 -14.16 14.21
N ASP A 132 -4.53 -14.89 14.98
CA ASP A 132 -5.00 -15.77 16.03
C ASP A 132 -5.95 -14.92 16.88
N ASP A 133 -7.07 -15.52 17.26
CA ASP A 133 -8.26 -14.91 17.90
C ASP A 133 -8.00 -14.08 19.17
N THR A 134 -6.74 -13.76 19.50
CA THR A 134 -6.33 -12.87 20.57
C THR A 134 -6.80 -11.43 20.37
N TYR A 135 -7.06 -10.99 19.13
CA TYR A 135 -7.85 -9.78 18.81
C TYR A 135 -9.19 -10.16 18.16
N GLY A 136 -9.95 -11.08 18.78
CA GLY A 136 -11.16 -11.72 18.27
C GLY A 136 -12.32 -10.80 17.85
N ARG A 137 -12.18 -10.10 16.73
CA ARG A 137 -13.26 -9.26 16.18
C ARG A 137 -13.33 -9.19 14.66
N TYR A 138 -12.51 -9.93 13.93
CA TYR A 138 -12.49 -9.86 12.47
C TYR A 138 -12.72 -11.23 11.88
N SER A 139 -13.91 -11.43 11.30
CA SER A 139 -14.22 -12.66 10.59
C SER A 139 -13.48 -12.69 9.24
N ASP A 140 -12.83 -13.82 8.96
CA ASP A 140 -12.27 -14.12 7.63
C ASP A 140 -13.35 -14.51 6.62
N HIS A 141 -14.56 -14.81 7.13
CA HIS A 141 -15.71 -15.22 6.36
C HIS A 141 -16.86 -14.22 6.50
N LEU A 142 -17.58 -14.01 5.41
CA LEU A 142 -18.80 -13.21 5.42
C LEU A 142 -19.96 -14.08 4.94
N ASP A 143 -21.01 -14.15 5.77
CA ASP A 143 -22.24 -14.86 5.47
C ASP A 143 -23.29 -13.85 5.01
N LEU A 144 -23.58 -13.87 3.70
CA LEU A 144 -24.51 -12.95 3.05
C LEU A 144 -25.97 -13.17 3.45
N GLU A 145 -26.33 -14.32 4.03
CA GLU A 145 -27.70 -14.60 4.46
C GLU A 145 -28.06 -13.89 5.78
N SER A 146 -27.04 -13.56 6.57
CA SER A 146 -27.20 -13.03 7.93
C SER A 146 -27.17 -11.50 8.02
N GLU A 147 -26.77 -10.81 6.95
CA GLU A 147 -26.56 -9.37 6.93
C GLU A 147 -27.52 -8.66 5.95
N GLU A 148 -27.80 -7.38 6.22
CA GLU A 148 -28.45 -6.52 5.23
C GLU A 148 -27.45 -6.17 4.13
N VAL A 149 -27.73 -6.64 2.92
CA VAL A 149 -26.84 -6.51 1.77
C VAL A 149 -27.48 -5.66 0.69
N GLU A 150 -26.73 -4.64 0.24
CA GLU A 150 -27.09 -3.81 -0.91
C GLU A 150 -26.31 -4.29 -2.15
N VAL A 151 -27.04 -4.73 -3.18
CA VAL A 151 -26.42 -5.16 -4.45
C VAL A 151 -26.42 -3.97 -5.40
N LEU A 152 -25.22 -3.52 -5.77
CA LEU A 152 -25.05 -2.43 -6.73
C LEU A 152 -25.32 -2.93 -8.16
N PRO A 153 -25.84 -2.07 -9.06
CA PRO A 153 -25.98 -2.39 -10.47
C PRO A 153 -24.62 -2.71 -11.11
N SER A 154 -24.65 -3.51 -12.17
CA SER A 154 -23.50 -3.69 -13.03
C SER A 154 -23.03 -2.34 -13.61
N GLU A 155 -21.73 -2.20 -13.75
CA GLU A 155 -20.97 -1.02 -14.23
C GLU A 155 -20.94 0.17 -13.26
N LEU A 156 -21.51 0.03 -12.06
CA LEU A 156 -21.44 1.07 -11.04
C LEU A 156 -20.23 0.89 -10.11
N ASN A 157 -19.54 2.00 -9.84
CA ASN A 157 -18.56 2.07 -8.76
C ASN A 157 -19.26 2.27 -7.42
N LEU A 158 -18.70 1.70 -6.36
CA LEU A 158 -19.07 2.02 -4.99
C LEU A 158 -18.62 3.45 -4.68
N VAL A 159 -19.55 4.33 -4.34
CA VAL A 159 -19.27 5.70 -3.90
C VAL A 159 -20.13 5.99 -2.68
N LEU A 160 -19.52 6.03 -1.50
CA LEU A 160 -20.18 6.32 -0.24
C LEU A 160 -19.64 7.64 0.31
N ASN A 161 -20.51 8.64 0.36
CA ASN A 161 -20.23 9.92 1.00
C ASN A 161 -20.90 9.93 2.36
N ASN A 162 -20.14 10.24 3.43
CA ASN A 162 -20.63 10.28 4.80
C ASN A 162 -21.34 8.97 5.21
N PRO A 163 -20.67 7.81 5.11
CA PRO A 163 -21.30 6.54 5.46
C PRO A 163 -21.71 6.51 6.94
N HIS A 164 -22.82 5.85 7.24
CA HIS A 164 -23.34 5.68 8.61
C HIS A 164 -23.59 4.21 8.92
N GLY A 165 -23.34 3.79 10.15
CA GLY A 165 -23.67 2.46 10.63
C GLY A 165 -22.77 1.36 10.08
N SER A 166 -23.39 0.23 9.74
CA SER A 166 -22.71 -0.96 9.23
C SER A 166 -23.52 -1.53 8.06
N HIS A 167 -22.91 -1.63 6.89
CA HIS A 167 -23.58 -2.06 5.66
C HIS A 167 -22.62 -2.88 4.79
N THR A 168 -23.17 -3.86 4.08
CA THR A 168 -22.44 -4.70 3.15
C THR A 168 -22.90 -4.40 1.72
N TYR A 169 -21.97 -4.00 0.86
CA TYR A 169 -22.23 -3.66 -0.54
C TYR A 169 -21.66 -4.74 -1.45
N ILE A 170 -22.47 -5.29 -2.34
CA ILE A 170 -22.03 -6.26 -3.36
C ILE A 170 -21.86 -5.54 -4.69
N LEU A 171 -20.66 -5.66 -5.25
CA LEU A 171 -20.35 -5.27 -6.61
C LEU A 171 -20.34 -6.53 -7.49
N PRO A 172 -21.27 -6.67 -8.45
CA PRO A 172 -21.27 -7.80 -9.35
C PRO A 172 -20.01 -7.77 -10.23
N GLY A 173 -19.29 -8.89 -10.28
CA GLY A 173 -18.21 -9.06 -11.24
C GLY A 173 -18.76 -9.11 -12.66
N TYR A 174 -17.94 -8.69 -13.62
CA TYR A 174 -18.31 -8.75 -15.04
C TYR A 174 -17.71 -9.98 -15.66
N ALA A 175 -18.50 -10.67 -16.48
CA ALA A 175 -17.97 -11.66 -17.43
C ALA A 175 -17.12 -10.92 -18.47
N SER A 176 -15.83 -10.79 -18.19
CA SER A 176 -14.84 -10.15 -19.04
C SER A 176 -13.68 -11.11 -19.26
N THR A 177 -13.12 -11.10 -20.46
CA THR A 177 -11.96 -11.93 -20.84
C THR A 177 -10.64 -11.38 -20.33
N PHE A 178 -10.62 -10.21 -19.67
CA PHE A 178 -9.40 -9.54 -19.22
C PHE A 178 -9.25 -9.66 -17.70
N SER A 179 -7.99 -9.72 -17.22
CA SER A 179 -7.70 -9.58 -15.80
C SER A 179 -8.18 -8.22 -15.33
N LYS A 180 -8.92 -8.21 -14.22
CA LYS A 180 -9.41 -6.99 -13.59
C LYS A 180 -8.69 -6.84 -12.26
N LYS A 181 -8.40 -5.58 -11.91
CA LYS A 181 -7.95 -5.22 -10.58
C LYS A 181 -9.10 -4.54 -9.86
N PHE A 182 -9.42 -5.00 -8.66
CA PHE A 182 -10.34 -4.29 -7.77
C PHE A 182 -9.55 -3.27 -6.96
N ILE A 183 -10.06 -2.04 -6.88
CA ILE A 183 -9.44 -0.96 -6.10
C ILE A 183 -10.48 -0.38 -5.15
N LEU A 184 -10.08 -0.14 -3.90
CA LEU A 184 -10.88 0.51 -2.87
C LEU A 184 -10.05 1.59 -2.16
N TYR A 185 -10.63 2.77 -2.04
CA TYR A 185 -10.10 3.94 -1.36
C TYR A 185 -10.96 4.22 -0.14
N VAL A 186 -10.33 4.40 1.01
CA VAL A 186 -11.01 4.73 2.28
C VAL A 186 -10.31 5.92 2.91
N PHE A 187 -10.98 7.06 2.95
CA PHE A 187 -10.43 8.28 3.53
C PHE A 187 -10.62 8.32 5.05
N GLN A 188 -9.53 8.58 5.76
CA GLN A 188 -9.45 8.63 7.23
C GLN A 188 -9.93 7.37 7.97
N GLY A 189 -10.44 6.34 7.29
CA GLY A 189 -10.81 5.05 7.87
C GLY A 189 -9.69 4.03 7.79
N SER A 190 -10.03 2.76 8.06
CA SER A 190 -9.06 1.65 8.01
C SER A 190 -9.50 0.53 7.06
N ILE A 191 -8.53 -0.05 6.36
CA ILE A 191 -8.68 -1.35 5.69
C ILE A 191 -7.66 -2.28 6.35
N ILE A 192 -8.14 -3.21 7.16
CA ILE A 192 -7.29 -4.02 8.04
C ILE A 192 -6.18 -4.71 7.23
N PRO A 193 -4.92 -4.61 7.67
CA PRO A 193 -4.42 -4.01 8.93
C PRO A 193 -4.09 -2.50 8.87
N THR A 194 -4.23 -1.85 7.72
CA THR A 194 -3.69 -0.50 7.49
C THR A 194 -4.71 0.58 7.86
N SER A 195 -4.25 1.57 8.62
CA SER A 195 -5.02 2.75 8.99
C SER A 195 -4.11 3.98 9.14
N PRO A 196 -4.65 5.19 8.96
CA PRO A 196 -4.01 6.42 9.43
C PRO A 196 -3.73 6.38 10.93
N GLN A 197 -2.84 7.26 11.41
CA GLN A 197 -2.54 7.38 12.84
C GLN A 197 -3.78 7.79 13.66
N THR A 198 -4.61 8.68 13.12
CA THR A 198 -5.85 9.15 13.74
C THR A 198 -7.06 8.66 12.94
N ALA A 199 -7.15 7.33 12.76
CA ALA A 199 -8.23 6.72 12.03
C ALA A 199 -9.60 6.99 12.68
N LEU A 200 -10.58 7.33 11.85
CA LEU A 200 -11.99 7.36 12.20
C LEU A 200 -12.49 5.95 12.56
N PRO A 201 -13.64 5.84 13.25
CA PRO A 201 -14.29 4.55 13.49
C PRO A 201 -14.71 3.80 12.21
N LEU A 202 -14.61 4.43 11.04
CA LEU A 202 -14.89 3.87 9.72
C LEU A 202 -13.91 2.73 9.35
N ARG A 203 -14.43 1.52 9.18
CA ARG A 203 -13.66 0.34 8.78
C ARG A 203 -14.25 -0.27 7.52
N ALA A 204 -13.39 -0.69 6.60
CA ALA A 204 -13.79 -1.43 5.43
C ALA A 204 -13.04 -2.77 5.34
N SER A 205 -13.74 -3.79 4.87
CA SER A 205 -13.18 -5.11 4.58
C SER A 205 -13.71 -5.61 3.24
N VAL A 206 -12.83 -6.24 2.47
CA VAL A 206 -13.10 -6.68 1.10
C VAL A 206 -13.13 -8.19 1.06
N PHE A 207 -14.18 -8.74 0.47
CA PHE A 207 -14.40 -10.18 0.33
C PHE A 207 -14.66 -10.54 -1.13
N ILE A 208 -14.23 -11.73 -1.50
CA ILE A 208 -14.62 -12.38 -2.75
C ILE A 208 -15.70 -13.41 -2.45
N CYS A 209 -16.81 -13.31 -3.18
CA CYS A 209 -18.00 -14.12 -3.00
C CYS A 209 -18.24 -14.97 -4.26
N PRO A 210 -18.33 -16.30 -4.14
CA PRO A 210 -18.90 -17.11 -5.20
C PRO A 210 -20.41 -16.78 -5.38
N PRO A 211 -21.03 -17.16 -6.52
CA PRO A 211 -22.45 -16.93 -6.76
C PRO A 211 -23.36 -17.61 -5.72
N GLN A 212 -22.86 -18.69 -5.10
CA GLN A 212 -23.51 -19.40 -3.99
C GLN A 212 -22.44 -19.75 -2.95
N GLY A 213 -22.69 -19.42 -1.69
CA GLY A 213 -21.83 -19.81 -0.56
C GLY A 213 -21.19 -18.65 0.20
N PHE A 214 -20.25 -19.00 1.07
CA PHE A 214 -19.56 -18.07 1.97
C PHE A 214 -18.53 -17.24 1.22
N CYS A 215 -18.51 -15.94 1.50
CA CYS A 215 -17.44 -15.10 0.99
C CYS A 215 -16.18 -15.27 1.83
N THR A 216 -15.04 -15.12 1.19
CA THR A 216 -13.73 -15.18 1.83
C THR A 216 -13.03 -13.84 1.70
N ARG A 217 -12.28 -13.43 2.73
CA ARG A 217 -11.55 -12.17 2.68
C ARG A 217 -10.57 -12.15 1.51
N MET A 218 -10.58 -11.08 0.75
CA MET A 218 -9.67 -10.86 -0.36
C MET A 218 -8.31 -10.42 0.16
N ILE A 219 -7.24 -11.04 -0.36
CA ILE A 219 -5.86 -10.67 -0.04
C ILE A 219 -5.46 -9.54 -1.00
N PRO A 220 -5.01 -8.37 -0.50
CA PRO A 220 -4.57 -7.29 -1.37
C PRO A 220 -3.27 -7.68 -2.08
N SER A 221 -3.16 -7.35 -3.38
CA SER A 221 -1.87 -7.31 -4.07
C SER A 221 -1.09 -6.03 -3.74
N SER A 222 -1.78 -4.97 -3.32
CA SER A 222 -1.17 -3.76 -2.75
C SER A 222 -2.09 -3.14 -1.71
N LEU A 223 -1.54 -2.81 -0.54
CA LEU A 223 -2.23 -2.08 0.52
C LEU A 223 -1.36 -0.90 0.94
N LYS A 224 -1.80 0.32 0.69
CA LYS A 224 -1.01 1.54 0.88
C LYS A 224 -1.78 2.57 1.71
N LEU A 225 -1.04 3.46 2.37
CA LEU A 225 -1.58 4.63 3.05
C LEU A 225 -1.06 5.86 2.32
N VAL A 226 -1.90 6.47 1.50
CA VAL A 226 -1.57 7.63 0.67
C VAL A 226 -1.93 8.91 1.44
N PRO A 227 -1.08 9.93 1.49
CA PRO A 227 -1.41 11.17 2.19
C PRO A 227 -2.55 11.89 1.49
N SER A 228 -3.35 12.64 2.24
CA SER A 228 -4.39 13.49 1.65
C SER A 228 -3.79 14.85 1.25
N PRO A 229 -3.72 15.20 -0.05
CA PRO A 229 -3.25 16.51 -0.47
C PRO A 229 -4.23 17.61 -0.03
N ILE A 230 -3.69 18.76 0.39
CA ILE A 230 -4.49 19.94 0.70
C ILE A 230 -4.89 20.61 -0.63
N LEU A 231 -6.19 20.76 -0.86
CA LEU A 231 -6.71 21.40 -2.08
C LEU A 231 -6.09 22.80 -2.26
N GLY A 232 -5.60 23.08 -3.48
CA GLY A 232 -5.01 24.37 -3.84
C GLY A 232 -3.58 24.61 -3.33
N ARG A 233 -2.93 23.59 -2.74
CA ARG A 233 -1.51 23.65 -2.34
C ARG A 233 -0.66 22.68 -3.16
N PRO A 234 0.65 22.97 -3.36
CA PRO A 234 1.57 21.98 -3.91
C PRO A 234 1.63 20.76 -3.01
N PHE A 235 1.81 19.58 -3.61
CA PHE A 235 1.91 18.32 -2.90
C PHE A 235 3.16 17.54 -3.35
N PRO A 236 3.99 17.03 -2.41
CA PRO A 236 3.96 17.32 -0.98
C PRO A 236 4.21 18.83 -0.72
N VAL A 237 3.77 19.34 0.43
CA VAL A 237 4.03 20.73 0.81
C VAL A 237 5.54 20.87 1.06
N PRO A 238 6.25 21.83 0.41
CA PRO A 238 7.66 22.05 0.65
C PRO A 238 7.94 22.27 2.14
N ASP A 239 9.01 21.67 2.65
CA ASP A 239 9.48 21.76 4.04
C ASP A 239 8.53 21.26 5.16
N GLU A 240 7.27 20.93 4.85
CA GLU A 240 6.27 20.51 5.85
C GLU A 240 5.99 18.99 5.87
N GLY A 241 6.54 18.23 4.91
CA GLY A 241 6.31 16.78 4.83
C GLY A 241 4.81 16.44 4.65
N SER A 242 4.44 15.19 4.88
CA SER A 242 3.02 14.79 4.93
C SER A 242 2.83 13.85 6.11
N ASP A 243 1.90 14.22 6.98
CA ASP A 243 1.55 13.42 8.16
C ASP A 243 0.67 12.23 7.77
N GLU A 244 0.82 11.12 8.48
CA GLU A 244 0.03 9.91 8.32
C GLU A 244 -1.27 9.92 9.14
N SER A 245 -1.53 11.01 9.88
CA SER A 245 -2.79 11.25 10.60
C SER A 245 -4.00 11.36 9.67
N GLU A 246 -3.80 11.96 8.50
CA GLU A 246 -4.83 12.19 7.49
C GLU A 246 -4.42 11.54 6.16
N GLY A 247 -4.93 10.33 5.93
CA GLY A 247 -4.59 9.57 4.73
C GLY A 247 -5.77 8.81 4.15
N VAL A 248 -5.59 8.42 2.89
CA VAL A 248 -6.46 7.50 2.16
C VAL A 248 -5.80 6.12 2.18
N VAL A 249 -6.48 5.13 2.74
CA VAL A 249 -6.05 3.75 2.63
C VAL A 249 -6.47 3.23 1.25
N VAL A 250 -5.51 2.74 0.49
CA VAL A 250 -5.70 2.19 -0.85
C VAL A 250 -5.50 0.69 -0.79
N PHE A 251 -6.56 -0.05 -1.12
CA PHE A 251 -6.55 -1.49 -1.28
C PHE A 251 -6.65 -1.81 -2.76
N GLU A 252 -5.73 -2.63 -3.25
CA GLU A 252 -5.75 -3.19 -4.60
C GLU A 252 -5.67 -4.70 -4.48
N ALA A 253 -6.45 -5.41 -5.28
CA ALA A 253 -6.37 -6.86 -5.39
C ALA A 253 -6.55 -7.28 -6.84
N ASP A 254 -5.68 -8.17 -7.29
CA ASP A 254 -5.79 -8.78 -8.61
C ASP A 254 -6.89 -9.84 -8.58
N MET A 255 -7.74 -9.81 -9.60
CA MET A 255 -8.85 -10.74 -9.72
C MET A 255 -8.73 -11.58 -10.99
N GLU A 256 -8.62 -12.88 -10.78
CA GLU A 256 -8.81 -13.87 -11.83
C GLU A 256 -10.31 -14.04 -12.03
N VAL A 257 -10.84 -13.30 -13.02
CA VAL A 257 -12.26 -13.30 -13.35
C VAL A 257 -12.65 -14.68 -13.85
N THR A 258 -13.14 -15.52 -12.93
CA THR A 258 -13.67 -16.85 -13.25
C THR A 258 -15.17 -16.82 -13.01
N GLY A 259 -15.95 -16.45 -14.04
CA GLY A 259 -17.42 -16.42 -13.98
C GLY A 259 -18.01 -15.45 -12.94
N ASP A 260 -19.25 -15.71 -12.52
CA ASP A 260 -20.16 -14.92 -11.66
C ASP A 260 -19.64 -14.57 -10.24
N MET A 261 -18.33 -14.52 -10.02
CA MET A 261 -17.75 -14.03 -8.77
C MET A 261 -18.13 -12.58 -8.53
N ARG A 262 -18.42 -12.26 -7.28
CA ARG A 262 -18.80 -10.93 -6.81
C ARG A 262 -17.81 -10.45 -5.77
N VAL A 263 -17.66 -9.13 -5.66
CA VAL A 263 -16.88 -8.52 -4.58
C VAL A 263 -17.85 -7.94 -3.57
N ALA A 264 -17.69 -8.28 -2.30
CA ALA A 264 -18.42 -7.65 -1.22
C ALA A 264 -17.50 -6.71 -0.44
N VAL A 265 -17.97 -5.50 -0.19
CA VAL A 265 -17.31 -4.51 0.65
C VAL A 265 -18.17 -4.31 1.89
N LYS A 266 -17.68 -4.79 3.04
CA LYS A 266 -18.33 -4.59 4.32
C LYS A 266 -17.77 -3.35 5.00
N VAL A 267 -18.65 -2.40 5.28
CA VAL A 267 -18.36 -1.14 5.95
C VAL A 267 -18.90 -1.22 7.37
N GLU A 268 -18.09 -0.92 8.38
CA GLU A 268 -18.46 -1.01 9.79
C GLU A 268 -18.04 0.25 10.56
N GLY A 269 -18.81 0.59 11.60
CA GLY A 269 -18.47 1.67 12.52
C GLY A 269 -18.52 3.07 11.92
N ALA A 270 -19.20 3.26 10.79
CA ALA A 270 -19.26 4.54 10.11
C ALA A 270 -20.11 5.54 10.91
N ASP A 271 -19.59 6.74 11.15
CA ASP A 271 -20.22 7.77 11.99
C ASP A 271 -20.67 9.02 11.20
N GLY A 272 -20.70 8.93 9.88
CA GLY A 272 -20.99 10.02 8.96
C GLY A 272 -19.75 10.80 8.50
N ARG A 273 -18.56 10.47 9.00
CA ARG A 273 -17.32 11.10 8.55
C ARG A 273 -16.54 10.17 7.60
N GLY A 274 -15.84 10.80 6.67
CA GLY A 274 -15.04 10.11 5.66
C GLY A 274 -15.84 9.70 4.43
N TRP A 275 -15.16 9.01 3.52
CA TRP A 275 -15.76 8.51 2.28
C TRP A 275 -15.08 7.22 1.85
N ILE A 276 -15.81 6.43 1.06
CA ILE A 276 -15.34 5.18 0.48
C ILE A 276 -15.62 5.23 -1.02
N VAL A 277 -14.60 4.97 -1.84
CA VAL A 277 -14.76 4.83 -3.29
C VAL A 277 -14.09 3.54 -3.73
N GLY A 278 -14.78 2.70 -4.50
CA GLY A 278 -14.19 1.47 -5.00
C GLY A 278 -14.84 0.96 -6.27
N GLY A 279 -14.13 0.12 -7.00
CA GLY A 279 -14.60 -0.39 -8.28
C GLY A 279 -13.57 -1.26 -8.98
N PHE A 280 -13.95 -1.73 -10.17
CA PHE A 280 -13.09 -2.54 -11.00
C PHE A 280 -12.38 -1.68 -12.04
N VAL A 281 -11.07 -1.86 -12.15
CA VAL A 281 -10.25 -1.22 -13.18
C VAL A 281 -9.74 -2.30 -14.13
N GLN A 282 -9.80 -2.03 -15.43
CA GLN A 282 -9.20 -2.91 -16.43
C GLN A 282 -7.69 -2.82 -16.30
N GLN A 283 -7.02 -3.97 -16.16
CA GLN A 283 -5.58 -4.01 -16.24
C GLN A 283 -5.20 -3.90 -17.71
N GLU A 284 -5.00 -2.67 -18.21
CA GLU A 284 -4.36 -2.50 -19.51
C GLU A 284 -2.98 -3.16 -19.42
N ALA A 285 -2.70 -4.08 -20.35
CA ALA A 285 -1.35 -4.57 -20.54
C ALA A 285 -0.52 -3.36 -20.95
N LEU A 286 0.20 -2.78 -19.98
CA LEU A 286 1.13 -1.69 -20.23
C LEU A 286 2.22 -2.23 -21.16
N PHE A 287 2.01 -2.05 -22.47
CA PHE A 287 3.12 -2.08 -23.40
C PHE A 287 4.03 -0.92 -22.99
N ASN A 288 5.25 -1.30 -22.62
CA ASN A 288 6.26 -0.49 -21.97
C ASN A 288 6.74 0.65 -22.90
N ASN A 289 5.92 1.68 -23.09
CA ASN A 289 6.36 2.96 -23.62
C ASN A 289 6.53 3.86 -22.41
N ALA A 290 7.73 3.80 -21.82
CA ALA A 290 8.14 4.66 -20.72
C ALA A 290 8.01 6.14 -21.12
N ASN A 291 6.88 6.76 -20.78
CA ASN A 291 6.68 8.20 -20.77
C ASN A 291 5.77 8.54 -19.58
N SER A 292 6.10 9.61 -18.87
CA SER A 292 5.50 10.14 -17.64
C SER A 292 4.01 10.55 -17.72
N VAL A 293 3.32 10.22 -18.82
CA VAL A 293 1.94 10.62 -19.12
C VAL A 293 0.91 9.60 -18.59
N GLY A 294 1.33 8.36 -18.30
CA GLY A 294 0.42 7.27 -17.89
C GLY A 294 -0.26 7.45 -16.52
N MET A 295 0.21 8.37 -15.67
CA MET A 295 -0.44 8.65 -14.39
C MET A 295 -1.70 9.54 -14.55
N TYR A 296 -1.77 10.34 -15.62
CA TYR A 296 -2.87 11.28 -15.86
C TYR A 296 -4.10 10.60 -16.51
N SER A 297 -3.92 9.52 -17.28
CA SER A 297 -5.03 8.86 -17.99
C SER A 297 -5.97 8.09 -17.06
N ALA A 298 -5.45 7.49 -15.99
CA ALA A 298 -6.27 6.78 -14.99
C ALA A 298 -7.18 7.72 -14.19
N TRP A 299 -6.73 8.95 -13.93
CA TRP A 299 -7.50 9.98 -13.22
C TRP A 299 -8.56 10.63 -14.13
N CYS A 300 -8.23 10.93 -15.39
CA CYS A 300 -9.19 11.53 -16.34
C CYS A 300 -10.33 10.59 -16.74
N ASN A 301 -10.06 9.28 -16.87
CA ASN A 301 -11.11 8.32 -17.24
C ASN A 301 -12.17 8.15 -16.13
N PHE A 302 -11.86 8.46 -14.88
CA PHE A 302 -12.82 8.42 -13.77
C PHE A 302 -13.72 9.66 -13.73
N CYS A 303 -13.22 10.85 -14.11
CA CYS A 303 -14.03 12.07 -14.21
C CYS A 303 -15.05 12.03 -15.35
N ASN A 304 -14.79 11.28 -16.42
CA ASN A 304 -15.66 11.31 -17.61
C ASN A 304 -16.97 10.50 -17.44
N SER A 305 -17.11 9.68 -16.39
CA SER A 305 -18.33 8.90 -16.13
C SER A 305 -19.23 9.47 -15.02
N THR A 306 -18.81 10.53 -14.33
CA THR A 306 -19.59 11.14 -13.23
C THR A 306 -19.62 12.66 -13.36
N ALA A 307 -20.62 13.16 -14.10
CA ALA A 307 -20.81 14.59 -14.34
C ALA A 307 -21.23 15.42 -13.10
N GLU A 308 -21.19 14.86 -11.89
CA GLU A 308 -21.66 15.54 -10.66
C GLU A 308 -20.64 15.58 -9.50
N LEU A 309 -19.38 15.16 -9.71
CA LEU A 309 -18.32 15.37 -8.73
C LEU A 309 -17.40 16.52 -9.15
N TYR A 310 -17.65 17.70 -8.56
CA TYR A 310 -16.74 18.86 -8.62
C TYR A 310 -15.46 18.59 -7.82
N LEU A 311 -14.58 17.74 -8.34
CA LEU A 311 -13.19 17.60 -7.92
C LEU A 311 -12.28 17.68 -9.16
N CYS A 312 -12.37 18.81 -9.87
CA CYS A 312 -11.36 19.17 -10.86
C CYS A 312 -10.22 19.91 -10.17
N PHE A 313 -9.08 19.23 -9.99
CA PHE A 313 -7.82 19.87 -9.62
C PHE A 313 -7.31 20.70 -10.80
N SER A 314 -7.41 22.03 -10.71
CA SER A 314 -6.67 22.93 -11.58
C SER A 314 -5.22 22.99 -11.09
N VAL A 315 -4.33 22.24 -11.75
CA VAL A 315 -2.90 22.54 -11.70
C VAL A 315 -2.68 23.72 -12.63
N SER A 316 -2.26 24.84 -12.08
CA SER A 316 -1.94 26.07 -12.79
C SER A 316 -1.03 25.82 -14.01
N GLY A 317 -1.52 26.14 -15.21
CA GLY A 317 -0.65 26.67 -16.28
C GLY A 317 -0.69 26.05 -17.68
N ILE A 318 -1.49 25.01 -17.99
CA ILE A 318 -1.60 24.50 -19.37
C ILE A 318 -3.07 24.54 -19.82
N PRO A 319 -3.44 25.35 -20.81
CA PRO A 319 -4.81 25.35 -21.31
C PRO A 319 -5.07 24.04 -22.07
N CYS A 320 -6.19 23.37 -21.74
CA CYS A 320 -6.78 22.35 -22.60
C CYS A 320 -7.04 22.98 -23.98
N ALA A 321 -6.19 22.64 -24.95
CA ALA A 321 -6.30 23.13 -26.31
C ALA A 321 -7.51 22.51 -27.00
N TYR A 322 -8.68 23.14 -26.87
CA TYR A 322 -9.73 23.19 -27.90
C TYR A 322 -10.73 24.32 -27.62
N CYS A 323 -10.23 25.55 -27.44
CA CYS A 323 -11.00 26.78 -27.66
C CYS A 323 -10.04 27.86 -28.14
N THR A 324 -10.23 28.32 -29.37
CA THR A 324 -9.55 29.46 -29.98
C THR A 324 -9.94 30.77 -29.30
N GLU A 325 -8.97 31.56 -28.83
CA GLU A 325 -8.88 33.00 -29.08
C GLU A 325 -7.53 33.56 -28.58
N GLN A 326 -7.00 34.52 -29.33
CA GLN A 326 -5.66 35.09 -29.24
C GLN A 326 -5.45 35.91 -27.96
N PHE A 327 -4.31 35.75 -27.27
CA PHE A 327 -3.76 36.84 -26.44
C PHE A 327 -2.22 36.81 -26.37
N ASN A 328 -1.65 38.01 -26.37
CA ASN A 328 -0.30 38.42 -26.77
C ASN A 328 0.70 38.40 -25.57
N PRO A 329 2.01 38.08 -25.74
CA PRO A 329 2.97 38.00 -24.63
C PRO A 329 3.91 39.22 -24.59
N TYR A 330 3.90 40.02 -23.52
CA TYR A 330 5.01 40.90 -23.14
C TYR A 330 4.99 41.17 -21.62
N ASP A 331 6.20 41.31 -21.06
CA ASP A 331 6.61 41.73 -19.70
C ASP A 331 6.55 40.62 -18.61
N ASP A 332 7.64 40.19 -17.96
CA ASP A 332 8.72 40.98 -17.34
C ASP A 332 10.05 40.15 -17.16
N PRO A 333 11.22 40.81 -17.03
CA PRO A 333 12.54 40.19 -16.82
C PRO A 333 13.05 40.35 -15.37
N PHE A 334 13.65 39.32 -14.76
CA PHE A 334 14.87 39.36 -13.91
C PHE A 334 15.10 38.00 -13.21
N PRO A 335 16.34 37.47 -13.16
CA PRO A 335 16.61 36.16 -12.58
C PRO A 335 17.03 36.25 -11.10
N SER A 336 16.39 35.46 -10.24
CA SER A 336 16.84 35.18 -8.86
C SER A 336 17.78 33.96 -8.80
N PRO A 337 18.71 33.88 -7.83
CA PRO A 337 19.84 32.94 -7.83
C PRO A 337 19.42 31.51 -7.45
N PRO A 338 20.28 30.49 -7.69
CA PRO A 338 19.90 29.10 -7.51
C PRO A 338 19.80 28.76 -6.02
N ILE A 339 18.61 28.35 -5.59
CA ILE A 339 18.37 27.68 -4.32
C ILE A 339 18.68 26.21 -4.55
N TYR A 340 19.59 25.66 -3.74
CA TYR A 340 19.91 24.24 -3.72
C TYR A 340 18.68 23.45 -3.25
N CYS A 341 18.07 22.69 -4.16
CA CYS A 341 17.06 21.69 -3.82
C CYS A 341 17.74 20.53 -3.07
N SER A 342 17.35 20.32 -1.81
CA SER A 342 17.55 19.05 -1.13
C SER A 342 16.44 18.10 -1.60
N ASP A 343 16.77 17.29 -2.60
CA ASP A 343 15.86 16.33 -3.21
C ASP A 343 15.43 15.24 -2.21
N CYS A 344 14.12 15.13 -1.99
CA CYS A 344 13.45 13.87 -1.70
C CYS A 344 12.68 13.48 -2.96
N LEU A 345 13.34 12.79 -3.89
CA LEU A 345 12.73 11.99 -4.93
C LEU A 345 13.48 10.67 -5.06
#